data_AF-A0AAP7GVM1-F1
#
_entry.id   AF-A0AAP7GVM1-F1
#
_cell.length_a   1.000
_cell.length_b   1.000
_cell.length_c   1.000
_cell.angle_alpha   90.00
_cell.angle_beta   90.00
_cell.angle_gamma   90.00
#
_symmetry.space_group_name_H-M   'P 1'
#
loop_
_entity.id
_entity.type
_entity.pdbx_description
1 polymer ?
#
loop_
_entity_poly.entity_id
_entity_poly.type
_entity_poly.pdbx_seq_one_letter_code
_entity_poly.pdbx_strand_id
1 'polypeptide(L)'
;MAVRPRGPHRESTLRHWGPDQPSKPALHPAGRGGALALSLLGSRCLRGPVPTTDLNITATSYALLQGKSTCWKCSESIVVTAIWVPRFLDNEDEEYPEEGGPSLLKYVSELDVGTMARVRAEAHWLKPNYSQTANQTYVANHCQICGALQGGHFIFSPDGPFFPRDQAGVDQLKVIPGHGTLMASASTTQSGWMGLVKLPTHA
;
A
#
# COMPACT_ATOMS: atom_id res chain seq x y z
N MET A 1 4.66 -7.97 60.65
CA MET A 1 5.60 -7.95 59.50
C MET A 1 5.02 -7.08 58.40
N ALA A 2 5.90 -6.43 57.66
CA ALA A 2 5.71 -5.19 56.95
C ALA A 2 5.17 -5.33 55.51
N VAL A 3 4.37 -4.33 55.10
CA VAL A 3 4.39 -3.56 53.84
C VAL A 3 4.11 -4.25 52.49
N ARG A 4 2.90 -3.94 51.98
CA ARG A 4 2.43 -3.52 50.63
C ARG A 4 2.96 -4.13 49.30
N PRO A 5 2.08 -4.19 48.27
CA PRO A 5 2.41 -4.60 46.90
C PRO A 5 3.06 -3.46 46.09
N ARG A 6 3.76 -3.81 45.00
CA ARG A 6 4.15 -2.85 43.94
C ARG A 6 3.83 -3.40 42.56
N GLY A 7 2.82 -2.81 41.90
CA GLY A 7 3.08 -2.16 40.61
C GLY A 7 3.59 -0.72 40.87
N PRO A 8 3.76 0.17 39.87
CA PRO A 8 3.17 0.06 38.53
C PRO A 8 4.01 0.67 37.36
N HIS A 9 3.38 0.72 36.18
CA HIS A 9 3.48 1.70 35.09
C HIS A 9 4.85 2.12 34.53
N ARG A 10 5.00 1.97 33.21
CA ARG A 10 5.73 2.95 32.39
C ARG A 10 4.79 3.57 31.37
N GLU A 11 4.58 4.87 31.56
CA GLU A 11 4.11 5.83 30.56
C GLU A 11 4.96 5.75 29.28
N SER A 12 4.29 5.66 28.14
CA SER A 12 4.87 6.05 26.85
C SER A 12 4.37 7.44 26.53
N THR A 13 5.31 8.36 26.37
CA THR A 13 5.10 9.79 26.21
C THR A 13 4.57 10.11 24.82
N LEU A 14 3.34 10.65 24.78
CA LEU A 14 2.76 11.34 23.63
C LEU A 14 3.58 12.60 23.31
N ARG A 15 4.52 12.51 22.37
CA ARG A 15 5.12 13.71 21.76
C ARG A 15 4.16 14.24 20.69
N HIS A 16 3.60 15.42 20.95
CA HIS A 16 2.87 16.21 19.97
C HIS A 16 3.88 16.71 18.92
N TRP A 17 3.67 16.36 17.66
CA TRP A 17 4.41 16.93 16.53
C TRP A 17 3.43 17.74 15.68
N GLY A 18 3.67 19.06 15.61
CA GLY A 18 2.93 19.96 14.74
C GLY A 18 3.30 19.77 13.26
N PRO A 19 2.49 20.28 12.32
CA PRO A 19 2.72 20.08 10.89
C PRO A 19 3.90 20.92 10.40
N ASP A 20 4.97 20.24 9.96
CA ASP A 20 6.09 20.86 9.25
C ASP A 20 5.67 21.33 7.86
N GLN A 21 5.91 22.61 7.57
CA GLN A 21 5.70 23.21 6.25
C GLN A 21 6.86 22.82 5.30
N PRO A 22 6.59 22.45 4.04
CA PRO A 22 7.65 22.20 3.07
C PRO A 22 8.26 23.53 2.59
N SER A 23 9.58 23.65 2.75
CA SER A 23 10.40 24.73 2.17
C SER A 23 10.57 24.54 0.65
N LYS A 24 10.50 25.66 -0.10
CA LYS A 24 10.70 25.73 -1.56
C LYS A 24 12.10 25.22 -1.97
N PRO A 25 12.26 24.51 -3.09
CA PRO A 25 13.57 24.29 -3.69
C PRO A 25 14.12 25.56 -4.35
N ALA A 26 15.40 25.83 -4.11
CA ALA A 26 16.16 26.91 -4.73
C ALA A 26 16.54 26.55 -6.18
N LEU A 27 16.29 27.47 -7.13
CA LEU A 27 16.84 27.41 -8.48
C LEU A 27 18.34 27.74 -8.45
N HIS A 28 19.15 26.93 -9.14
CA HIS A 28 20.50 27.33 -9.56
C HIS A 28 20.65 27.26 -11.09
N PRO A 29 21.49 28.15 -11.68
CA PRO A 29 21.44 28.47 -13.10
C PRO A 29 22.26 27.52 -14.00
N ALA A 30 21.88 27.51 -15.26
CA ALA A 30 22.48 26.77 -16.35
C ALA A 30 23.90 27.26 -16.70
N GLY A 31 24.83 26.31 -16.86
CA GLY A 31 26.17 26.51 -17.42
C GLY A 31 26.32 25.80 -18.77
N ARG A 32 26.78 26.54 -19.79
CA ARG A 32 27.08 26.09 -21.16
C ARG A 32 28.46 25.42 -21.23
N GLY A 33 28.64 24.48 -22.17
CA GLY A 33 29.94 24.25 -22.79
C GLY A 33 30.16 22.84 -23.38
N GLY A 34 30.53 22.79 -24.66
CA GLY A 34 31.42 21.75 -25.19
C GLY A 34 30.78 20.67 -26.07
N ALA A 35 30.77 20.90 -27.38
CA ALA A 35 30.57 19.85 -28.39
C ALA A 35 31.87 19.08 -28.61
N LEU A 36 31.82 17.75 -28.56
CA LEU A 36 32.82 16.85 -29.13
C LEU A 36 32.08 15.61 -29.66
N ALA A 37 32.15 15.43 -30.97
CA ALA A 37 31.70 14.24 -31.67
C ALA A 37 32.66 13.07 -31.38
N LEU A 38 32.16 11.84 -31.22
CA LEU A 38 32.88 10.63 -31.59
C LEU A 38 31.94 9.41 -31.69
N SER A 39 31.97 8.79 -32.88
CA SER A 39 31.87 7.35 -33.14
C SER A 39 30.56 6.59 -32.88
N LEU A 40 29.86 6.32 -33.98
CA LEU A 40 28.91 5.21 -34.14
C LEU A 40 29.67 3.88 -34.10
N LEU A 41 29.63 3.18 -32.97
CA LEU A 41 29.93 1.75 -32.88
C LEU A 41 28.75 1.05 -32.22
N GLY A 42 28.23 0.05 -32.94
CA GLY A 42 26.98 -0.65 -32.65
C GLY A 42 26.83 -1.08 -31.20
N SER A 43 25.82 -0.50 -30.54
CA SER A 43 25.34 -0.98 -29.25
C SER A 43 24.67 -2.33 -29.46
N ARG A 44 25.43 -3.41 -29.23
CA ARG A 44 24.82 -4.66 -28.80
C ARG A 44 24.09 -4.32 -27.50
N CYS A 45 22.76 -4.32 -27.52
CA CYS A 45 21.97 -4.37 -26.30
C CYS A 45 22.31 -5.66 -25.58
N LEU A 46 23.37 -5.63 -24.76
CA LEU A 46 23.54 -6.57 -23.68
C LEU A 46 22.33 -6.30 -22.77
N ARG A 47 21.31 -7.14 -22.91
CA ARG A 47 20.28 -7.28 -21.88
C ARG A 47 21.06 -7.69 -20.64
N GLY A 48 21.27 -6.75 -19.73
CA GLY A 48 21.58 -7.11 -18.35
C GLY A 48 20.47 -8.03 -17.84
N PRO A 49 20.72 -8.79 -16.75
CA PRO A 49 19.65 -9.47 -16.07
C PRO A 49 18.51 -8.46 -15.85
N VAL A 50 17.32 -8.77 -16.37
CA VAL A 50 16.11 -8.08 -15.91
C VAL A 50 16.11 -8.33 -14.41
N PRO A 51 16.09 -7.30 -13.54
CA PRO A 51 15.92 -7.56 -12.11
C PRO A 51 14.64 -8.38 -11.99
N THR A 52 14.78 -9.64 -11.56
CA THR A 52 13.62 -10.45 -11.22
C THR A 52 12.96 -9.69 -10.09
N THR A 53 11.84 -9.08 -10.42
CA THR A 53 10.95 -8.53 -9.43
C THR A 53 10.40 -9.72 -8.68
N ASP A 54 11.03 -10.03 -7.55
CA ASP A 54 10.68 -11.15 -6.69
C ASP A 54 9.35 -10.80 -6.02
N LEU A 55 8.26 -11.10 -6.74
CA LEU A 55 6.90 -10.93 -6.26
C LEU A 55 6.65 -12.00 -5.19
N ASN A 56 6.81 -11.63 -3.92
CA ASN A 56 6.69 -12.54 -2.79
C ASN A 56 5.25 -13.01 -2.54
N ILE A 57 4.21 -12.36 -3.05
CA ILE A 57 2.82 -12.78 -2.85
C ILE A 57 2.21 -13.27 -4.16
N THR A 58 1.61 -14.46 -4.15
CA THR A 58 0.76 -14.97 -5.24
C THR A 58 -0.62 -15.36 -4.71
N ALA A 59 -1.69 -14.86 -5.33
CA ALA A 59 -3.07 -15.21 -4.97
C ALA A 59 -3.90 -15.58 -6.19
N THR A 60 -4.72 -16.62 -6.09
CA THR A 60 -5.59 -17.07 -7.20
C THR A 60 -6.81 -16.18 -7.42
N SER A 61 -7.13 -15.35 -6.43
CA SER A 61 -8.20 -14.35 -6.48
C SER A 61 -7.88 -13.21 -5.53
N TYR A 62 -8.48 -12.05 -5.77
CA TYR A 62 -8.34 -10.86 -4.93
C TYR A 62 -9.57 -9.97 -5.09
N ALA A 63 -9.70 -8.95 -4.25
CA ALA A 63 -10.64 -7.86 -4.44
C ALA A 63 -10.03 -6.51 -4.04
N LEU A 64 -10.59 -5.45 -4.61
CA LEU A 64 -10.40 -4.09 -4.11
C LEU A 64 -11.54 -3.78 -3.15
N LEU A 65 -11.18 -3.48 -1.90
CA LEU A 65 -12.13 -3.04 -0.88
C LEU A 65 -12.13 -1.52 -0.84
N GLN A 66 -13.28 -0.89 -1.07
CA GLN A 66 -13.43 0.56 -1.01
C GLN A 66 -14.22 0.97 0.24
N GLY A 67 -13.67 1.91 1.00
CA GLY A 67 -14.31 2.53 2.16
C GLY A 67 -14.21 4.05 2.11
N LYS A 68 -14.86 4.74 3.04
CA LYS A 68 -14.79 6.20 3.17
C LYS A 68 -13.79 6.59 4.24
N SER A 69 -13.09 7.70 4.02
CA SER A 69 -12.21 8.32 4.99
C SER A 69 -12.25 9.85 4.86
N THR A 70 -11.54 10.54 5.74
CA THR A 70 -11.38 11.99 5.72
C THR A 70 -9.94 12.32 5.36
N CYS A 71 -9.75 13.18 4.36
CA CYS A 71 -8.41 13.58 3.94
C CYS A 71 -7.69 14.34 5.06
N TRP A 72 -6.51 13.88 5.48
CA TRP A 72 -5.76 14.54 6.56
C TRP A 72 -5.31 15.97 6.20
N LYS A 73 -5.23 16.30 4.90
CA LYS A 73 -4.73 17.60 4.43
C LYS A 73 -5.84 18.62 4.16
N CYS A 74 -6.91 18.21 3.47
CA CYS A 74 -7.99 19.12 3.06
C CYS A 74 -9.34 18.85 3.74
N SER A 75 -9.40 17.85 4.63
CA SER A 75 -10.60 17.47 5.40
C SER A 75 -11.81 17.01 4.58
N GLU A 76 -11.69 16.90 3.26
CA GLU A 76 -12.76 16.39 2.40
C GLU A 76 -12.99 14.89 2.63
N SER A 77 -14.24 14.46 2.44
CA SER A 77 -14.59 13.05 2.42
C SER A 77 -14.07 12.42 1.14
N ILE A 78 -13.31 11.33 1.30
CA ILE A 78 -12.63 10.64 0.20
C ILE A 78 -12.97 9.15 0.22
N VAL A 79 -12.85 8.51 -0.95
CA VAL A 79 -12.84 7.05 -1.04
C VAL A 79 -11.40 6.57 -0.93
N VAL A 80 -11.16 5.54 -0.13
CA VAL A 80 -9.86 4.87 -0.04
C VAL A 80 -10.03 3.41 -0.39
N THR A 81 -8.96 2.79 -0.88
CA THR A 81 -8.98 1.43 -1.41
C THR A 81 -7.86 0.59 -0.79
N ALA A 82 -8.19 -0.64 -0.40
CA ALA A 82 -7.22 -1.65 0.01
C ALA A 82 -7.31 -2.86 -0.92
N ILE A 83 -6.19 -3.55 -1.09
CA ILE A 83 -6.12 -4.81 -1.85
C ILE A 83 -6.27 -5.94 -0.83
N TRP A 84 -7.24 -6.81 -1.06
CA TRP A 84 -7.54 -7.95 -0.20
C TRP A 84 -7.38 -9.25 -0.98
N VAL A 85 -6.82 -10.26 -0.34
CA VAL A 85 -6.71 -11.62 -0.85
C VAL A 85 -7.40 -12.59 0.12
N PRO A 86 -8.23 -13.54 -0.36
CA PRO A 86 -8.84 -14.56 0.51
C PRO A 86 -7.84 -15.61 0.97
N ARG A 87 -6.86 -15.93 0.11
CA ARG A 87 -5.75 -16.84 0.35
C ARG A 87 -4.60 -16.47 -0.57
N PHE A 88 -3.38 -16.74 -0.16
CA PHE A 88 -2.18 -16.49 -0.95
C PHE A 88 -1.07 -17.48 -0.61
N LEU A 89 -0.09 -17.58 -1.50
CA LEU A 89 1.21 -18.15 -1.24
C LEU A 89 2.19 -17.00 -0.96
N ASP A 90 2.90 -17.10 0.14
CA ASP A 90 4.04 -16.28 0.49
C ASP A 90 5.31 -16.98 0.03
N ASN A 91 6.03 -16.37 -0.90
CA ASN A 91 7.25 -16.87 -1.53
C ASN A 91 8.47 -16.08 -1.02
N GLU A 92 8.42 -15.43 0.16
CA GLU A 92 9.61 -14.85 0.78
C GLU A 92 10.73 -15.89 0.97
N ASP A 93 10.36 -17.14 1.25
CA ASP A 93 11.22 -18.31 1.12
C ASP A 93 10.80 -19.11 -0.12
N GLU A 94 11.60 -19.03 -1.19
CA GLU A 94 11.32 -19.73 -2.46
C GLU A 94 11.34 -21.26 -2.32
N GLU A 95 12.08 -21.80 -1.35
CA GLU A 95 12.18 -23.24 -1.13
C GLU A 95 10.98 -23.78 -0.34
N TYR A 96 10.44 -22.95 0.56
CA TYR A 96 9.31 -23.30 1.42
C TYR A 96 8.18 -22.25 1.40
N PRO A 97 7.42 -22.13 0.29
CA PRO A 97 6.31 -21.20 0.23
C PRO A 97 5.25 -21.47 1.31
N GLU A 98 4.80 -20.43 1.99
CA GLU A 98 3.81 -20.53 3.07
C GLU A 98 2.40 -20.18 2.58
N GLU A 99 1.40 -20.97 2.99
CA GLU A 99 0.00 -20.64 2.72
C GLU A 99 -0.53 -19.61 3.73
N GLY A 100 -0.96 -18.46 3.23
CA GLY A 100 -1.59 -17.41 4.01
C GLY A 100 -3.11 -17.34 3.84
N GLY A 101 -3.79 -16.97 4.93
CA GLY A 101 -5.25 -16.78 4.97
C GLY A 101 -5.72 -15.38 4.51
N PRO A 102 -7.01 -15.05 4.73
CA PRO A 102 -7.58 -13.77 4.33
C PRO A 102 -6.80 -12.57 4.88
N SER A 103 -6.26 -11.76 3.97
CA SER A 103 -5.30 -10.70 4.33
C SER A 103 -5.48 -9.44 3.48
N LEU A 104 -5.12 -8.30 4.06
CA LEU A 104 -4.88 -7.08 3.29
C LEU A 104 -3.40 -6.97 2.93
N LEU A 105 -3.12 -6.58 1.68
CA LEU A 105 -1.76 -6.25 1.26
C LEU A 105 -1.39 -4.84 1.72
N LYS A 106 -0.18 -4.69 2.24
CA LYS A 106 0.43 -3.44 2.72
C LYS A 106 1.74 -3.20 2.03
N TYR A 107 2.14 -1.94 1.97
CA TYR A 107 3.47 -1.57 1.48
C TYR A 107 3.78 -2.18 0.11
N VAL A 108 2.75 -2.32 -0.73
CA VAL A 108 2.84 -2.97 -2.05
C VAL A 108 3.78 -2.15 -2.92
N SER A 109 5.02 -2.60 -3.05
CA SER A 109 6.05 -1.95 -3.87
C SER A 109 5.79 -2.24 -5.35
N GLU A 110 5.24 -3.41 -5.66
CA GLU A 110 4.97 -3.86 -7.01
C GLU A 110 3.73 -4.73 -7.12
N LEU A 111 3.06 -4.62 -8.26
CA LEU A 111 1.94 -5.44 -8.70
C LEU A 111 2.22 -5.92 -10.12
N ASP A 112 1.80 -7.14 -10.44
CA ASP A 112 1.78 -7.59 -11.82
C ASP A 112 0.95 -6.65 -12.70
N VAL A 113 1.27 -6.64 -14.00
CA VAL A 113 0.69 -5.71 -14.97
C VAL A 113 -0.84 -5.81 -15.03
N GLY A 114 -1.39 -7.03 -14.94
CA GLY A 114 -2.83 -7.27 -14.98
C GLY A 114 -3.53 -6.68 -13.76
N THR A 115 -2.99 -6.94 -12.58
CA THR A 115 -3.51 -6.39 -11.32
C THR A 115 -3.38 -4.87 -11.27
N MET A 116 -2.24 -4.30 -11.66
CA MET A 116 -2.07 -2.84 -11.67
C MET A 116 -3.00 -2.16 -12.69
N ALA A 117 -3.26 -2.77 -13.84
CA ALA A 117 -4.25 -2.28 -14.80
C ALA A 117 -5.67 -2.26 -14.21
N ARG A 118 -6.06 -3.32 -13.50
CA ARG A 118 -7.34 -3.39 -12.78
C ARG A 118 -7.44 -2.31 -11.70
N VAL A 119 -6.40 -2.13 -10.89
CA VAL A 119 -6.32 -1.06 -9.88
C VAL A 119 -6.50 0.32 -10.51
N ARG A 120 -5.81 0.61 -11.62
CA ARG A 120 -5.94 1.90 -12.32
C ARG A 120 -7.36 2.15 -12.84
N ALA A 121 -8.02 1.12 -13.34
CA ALA A 121 -9.39 1.24 -13.87
C ALA A 121 -10.42 1.52 -12.76
N GLU A 122 -10.33 0.82 -11.63
CA GLU A 122 -11.36 0.84 -10.58
C GLU A 122 -11.05 1.82 -9.43
N ALA A 123 -9.78 2.18 -9.24
CA ALA A 123 -9.28 2.97 -8.14
C ALA A 123 -8.04 3.78 -8.56
N HIS A 124 -8.16 4.65 -9.56
CA HIS A 124 -7.06 5.47 -10.09
C HIS A 124 -6.34 6.36 -9.03
N TRP A 125 -6.94 6.57 -7.86
CA TRP A 125 -6.33 7.23 -6.70
C TRP A 125 -5.36 6.35 -5.91
N LEU A 126 -5.44 5.02 -6.05
CA LEU A 126 -4.52 4.05 -5.47
C LEU A 126 -3.36 3.84 -6.45
N LYS A 127 -2.24 4.54 -6.23
CA LYS A 127 -1.12 4.59 -7.18
C LYS A 127 0.25 4.69 -6.49
N PRO A 128 1.34 4.29 -7.16
CA PRO A 128 2.68 4.40 -6.60
C PRO A 128 3.03 5.84 -6.23
N ASN A 129 3.56 6.04 -5.03
CA ASN A 129 4.17 7.30 -4.62
C ASN A 129 5.14 7.07 -3.44
N TYR A 130 6.13 7.94 -3.31
CA TYR A 130 7.07 7.91 -2.21
C TYR A 130 6.45 8.48 -0.93
N SER A 131 6.50 7.72 0.15
CA SER A 131 6.10 8.18 1.48
C SER A 131 7.33 8.52 2.31
N GLN A 132 7.42 9.78 2.76
CA GLN A 132 8.50 10.20 3.66
C GLN A 132 8.44 9.45 5.01
N THR A 133 7.23 9.25 5.55
CA THR A 133 7.04 8.57 6.83
C THR A 133 7.45 7.10 6.78
N ALA A 134 7.13 6.39 5.70
CA ALA A 134 7.52 4.99 5.52
C ALA A 134 8.92 4.84 4.89
N ASN A 135 9.51 5.94 4.39
CA ASN A 135 10.79 5.98 3.68
C ASN A 135 10.88 4.99 2.50
N GLN A 136 9.79 4.82 1.74
CA GLN A 136 9.71 3.91 0.60
C GLN A 136 8.63 4.34 -0.40
N THR A 137 8.74 3.85 -1.64
CA THR A 137 7.69 3.95 -2.65
C THR A 137 6.80 2.71 -2.58
N TYR A 138 5.49 2.93 -2.52
CA TYR A 138 4.50 1.86 -2.59
C TYR A 138 3.19 2.39 -3.18
N VAL A 139 2.32 1.47 -3.57
CA VAL A 139 0.96 1.77 -4.02
C VAL A 139 0.16 2.32 -2.83
N ALA A 140 -0.14 3.62 -2.89
CA ALA A 140 -0.77 4.36 -1.80
C ALA A 140 -2.02 5.11 -2.28
N ASN A 141 -2.99 5.26 -1.38
CA ASN A 141 -4.17 6.09 -1.63
C ASN A 141 -3.78 7.56 -1.73
N HIS A 142 -4.42 8.28 -2.63
CA HIS A 142 -4.31 9.73 -2.78
C HIS A 142 -5.68 10.36 -2.64
N CYS A 143 -5.74 11.55 -2.05
CA CYS A 143 -6.96 12.33 -2.00
C CYS A 143 -7.39 12.69 -3.44
N GLN A 144 -8.62 12.36 -3.80
CA GLN A 144 -9.21 12.67 -5.11
C GLN A 144 -9.39 14.17 -5.34
N ILE A 145 -9.37 14.97 -4.27
CA ILE A 145 -9.61 16.42 -4.33
C ILE A 145 -8.30 17.19 -4.39
N CYS A 146 -7.42 17.01 -3.40
CA CYS A 146 -6.17 17.78 -3.29
C CYS A 146 -4.90 17.00 -3.69
N GLY A 147 -5.03 15.74 -4.08
CA GLY A 147 -3.91 14.89 -4.51
C GLY A 147 -2.96 14.45 -3.38
N ALA A 148 -3.23 14.79 -2.12
CA ALA A 148 -2.37 14.43 -1.00
C ALA A 148 -2.29 12.91 -0.80
N LEU A 149 -1.08 12.38 -0.64
CA LEU A 149 -0.84 10.99 -0.25
C LEU A 149 -1.50 10.71 1.11
N GLN A 150 -2.38 9.72 1.19
CA GLN A 150 -3.13 9.36 2.40
C GLN A 150 -2.47 8.26 3.24
N GLY A 151 -1.47 7.56 2.69
CA GLY A 151 -0.61 6.60 3.41
C GLY A 151 -1.37 5.48 4.14
N GLY A 152 -0.64 4.61 4.84
CA GLY A 152 -1.25 3.53 5.62
C GLY A 152 -1.77 3.95 7.00
N HIS A 153 -1.21 5.01 7.58
CA HIS A 153 -1.35 5.33 9.01
C HIS A 153 -2.81 5.56 9.45
N PHE A 154 -3.55 6.44 8.77
CA PHE A 154 -4.96 6.74 9.11
C PHE A 154 -5.94 5.77 8.46
N ILE A 155 -5.58 5.19 7.32
CA ILE A 155 -6.45 4.30 6.55
C ILE A 155 -6.61 2.94 7.25
N PHE A 156 -5.56 2.50 7.94
CA PHE A 156 -5.50 1.19 8.59
C PHE A 156 -5.40 1.27 10.12
N SER A 157 -5.75 2.43 10.69
CA SER A 157 -5.91 2.58 12.14
C SER A 157 -7.23 1.93 12.60
N PRO A 158 -7.43 1.74 13.91
CA PRO A 158 -8.70 1.25 14.46
C PRO A 158 -9.93 2.11 14.11
N ASP A 159 -9.73 3.40 13.84
CA ASP A 159 -10.78 4.34 13.40
C ASP A 159 -10.87 4.44 11.86
N GLY A 160 -9.99 3.74 11.15
CA GLY A 160 -9.93 3.71 9.70
C GLY A 160 -10.98 2.77 9.09
N PRO A 161 -11.29 2.94 7.79
CA PRO A 161 -12.32 2.16 7.11
C PRO A 161 -12.02 0.66 7.04
N PHE A 162 -10.76 0.24 7.14
CA PHE A 162 -10.35 -1.16 7.04
C PHE A 162 -10.13 -1.81 8.42
N PHE A 163 -10.92 -1.40 9.40
CA PHE A 163 -11.02 -2.02 10.72
C PHE A 163 -12.49 -2.30 11.14
N PRO A 164 -13.31 -2.93 10.28
CA PRO A 164 -14.67 -3.28 10.66
C PRO A 164 -14.68 -4.29 11.81
N ARG A 165 -15.64 -4.14 12.72
CA ARG A 165 -15.76 -4.96 13.93
C ARG A 165 -16.62 -6.22 13.74
N ASP A 166 -17.50 -6.20 12.75
CA ASP A 166 -18.49 -7.23 12.49
C ASP A 166 -18.91 -7.23 11.01
N GLN A 167 -19.85 -8.12 10.65
CA GLN A 167 -20.38 -8.22 9.29
C GLN A 167 -21.01 -6.91 8.81
N ALA A 168 -21.70 -6.16 9.67
CA ALA A 168 -22.33 -4.89 9.29
C ALA A 168 -21.29 -3.82 8.93
N GLY A 169 -20.11 -3.85 9.56
CA GLY A 169 -18.96 -3.05 9.16
C GLY A 169 -18.38 -3.48 7.81
N VAL A 170 -18.29 -4.80 7.57
CA VAL A 170 -17.81 -5.34 6.29
C VAL A 170 -18.76 -5.00 5.14
N ASP A 171 -20.08 -5.04 5.38
CA ASP A 171 -21.11 -4.75 4.39
C ASP A 171 -21.12 -3.26 3.96
N GLN A 172 -20.47 -2.38 4.73
CA GLN A 172 -20.24 -0.98 4.33
C GLN A 172 -19.09 -0.81 3.34
N LEU A 173 -18.22 -1.83 3.21
CA LEU A 173 -17.16 -1.83 2.22
C LEU A 173 -17.73 -2.23 0.86
N LYS A 174 -17.45 -1.42 -0.16
CA LYS A 174 -17.71 -1.85 -1.54
C LYS A 174 -16.63 -2.84 -1.96
N VAL A 175 -17.03 -4.06 -2.27
CA VAL A 175 -16.14 -5.13 -2.76
C VAL A 175 -16.15 -5.12 -4.29
N ILE A 176 -14.98 -4.92 -4.91
CA ILE A 176 -14.81 -5.00 -6.36
C ILE A 176 -13.91 -6.21 -6.65
N PRO A 177 -14.43 -7.29 -7.26
CA PRO A 177 -13.63 -8.45 -7.62
C PRO A 177 -12.45 -8.06 -8.52
N GLY A 178 -11.29 -8.63 -8.21
CA GLY A 178 -10.15 -8.67 -9.10
C GLY A 178 -10.40 -9.57 -10.30
N HIS A 179 -9.53 -9.50 -11.30
CA HIS A 179 -9.55 -10.39 -12.45
C HIS A 179 -8.29 -11.26 -12.46
N GLY A 180 -8.46 -12.57 -12.53
CA GLY A 180 -7.36 -13.53 -12.59
C GLY A 180 -6.56 -13.60 -11.29
N THR A 181 -5.33 -14.08 -11.43
CA THR A 181 -4.34 -14.16 -10.36
C THR A 181 -3.77 -12.79 -10.04
N LEU A 182 -3.40 -12.58 -8.78
CA LEU A 182 -2.60 -11.45 -8.33
C LEU A 182 -1.19 -11.92 -8.01
N MET A 183 -0.19 -11.20 -8.48
CA MET A 183 1.18 -11.31 -7.98
C MET A 183 1.65 -9.93 -7.50
N ALA A 184 2.31 -9.88 -6.35
CA ALA A 184 2.74 -8.63 -5.73
C ALA A 184 4.05 -8.79 -4.96
N SER A 185 4.80 -7.69 -4.84
CA SER A 185 5.79 -7.53 -3.78
C SER A 185 5.15 -6.68 -2.68
N ALA A 186 4.86 -7.28 -1.53
CA ALA A 186 4.06 -6.67 -0.48
C ALA A 186 4.25 -7.35 0.89
N SER A 187 3.86 -6.67 1.96
CA SER A 187 3.61 -7.32 3.26
C SER A 187 2.13 -7.63 3.42
N THR A 188 1.79 -8.56 4.31
CA THR A 188 0.40 -8.91 4.61
C THR A 188 0.00 -8.52 6.04
N THR A 189 -1.29 -8.30 6.27
CA THR A 189 -1.85 -8.18 7.62
C THR A 189 -3.17 -8.91 7.69
N GLN A 190 -3.42 -9.56 8.83
CA GLN A 190 -4.57 -10.41 9.05
C GLN A 190 -5.43 -9.88 10.20
N SER A 191 -6.74 -10.07 10.06
CA SER A 191 -7.72 -9.83 11.12
C SER A 191 -8.94 -10.72 10.90
N GLY A 192 -9.63 -11.10 11.97
CA GLY A 192 -10.76 -12.04 11.90
C GLY A 192 -11.89 -11.57 10.98
N TRP A 193 -12.13 -10.26 10.87
CA TRP A 193 -13.15 -9.71 9.97
C TRP A 193 -12.86 -10.00 8.50
N MET A 194 -11.60 -10.21 8.12
CA MET A 194 -11.23 -10.46 6.72
C MET A 194 -11.79 -11.78 6.20
N GLY A 195 -12.09 -12.74 7.09
CA GLY A 195 -12.82 -13.97 6.75
C GLY A 195 -14.32 -13.76 6.49
N LEU A 196 -14.87 -12.58 6.82
CA LEU A 196 -16.27 -12.22 6.56
C LEU A 196 -16.47 -11.60 5.17
N VAL A 197 -15.39 -11.24 4.48
CA VAL A 197 -15.47 -10.69 3.12
C VAL A 197 -15.91 -11.78 2.16
N LYS A 198 -17.04 -11.56 1.48
CA LYS A 198 -17.56 -12.47 0.47
C LYS A 198 -17.26 -11.90 -0.92
N LEU A 199 -16.58 -12.68 -1.74
CA LEU A 199 -16.50 -12.37 -3.17
C LEU A 199 -17.88 -12.62 -3.80
N PRO A 200 -18.44 -11.66 -4.54
CA PRO A 200 -19.59 -11.90 -5.40
C PRO A 200 -19.34 -13.13 -6.26
N THR A 201 -20.18 -14.15 -6.12
CA THR A 201 -20.18 -15.27 -7.06
C THR A 201 -20.66 -14.72 -8.39
N HIS A 202 -19.88 -14.83 -9.45
CA HIS A 202 -20.30 -14.41 -10.79
C HIS A 202 -21.66 -15.06 -11.09
N ALA A 203 -22.68 -14.22 -11.34
CA ALA A 203 -23.98 -14.64 -11.86
C ALA A 203 -23.93 -14.70 -13.39
#